data_AF-A0A6N6KTL7-F1
#
_entry.id   AF-A0A6N6KTL7-F1
#
_cell.length_a   1.000
_cell.length_b   1.000
_cell.length_c   1.000
_cell.angle_alpha   90.00
_cell.angle_beta   90.00
_cell.angle_gamma   90.00
#
_symmetry.space_group_name_H-M   'P 1'
#
loop_
_entity.id
_entity.type
_entity.pdbx_description
1 polymer ?
#
loop_
_entity_poly.entity_id
_entity_poly.type
_entity_poly.pdbx_seq_one_letter_code
_entity_poly.pdbx_strand_id
1 'polypeptide(L)'
;MKNFKTISLIILSVLISLPLMRQKKCRVMTTNLKGTYTGACEKGLAHGKGIAVGTDTYEGSFKKGYPQGKGTCHYADGSVYEGDWKKGMRHGKGEYAFQVDGRDTVTVGRWKNDEYAGPITEKPYQVNLVRGVDRYTIRKLKEGDRVHIKILQNGMTNTGIEDFLIFGDRGNRVNLNNAYGYENIEEFPFKCKITYITQNKLRTAKNEVIFTFTINEPGDWEVILHN
;
A
#
# COMPACT_ATOMS: atom_id res chain seq x y z
N MET A 1 35.41 -82.42 21.38
CA MET A 1 35.44 -82.31 19.90
C MET A 1 34.40 -81.30 19.43
N LYS A 2 34.84 -80.09 19.05
CA LYS A 2 34.35 -79.31 17.89
C LYS A 2 35.10 -77.96 17.87
N ASN A 3 35.93 -77.83 16.84
CA ASN A 3 36.64 -76.63 16.38
C ASN A 3 35.64 -75.50 16.03
N PHE A 4 36.05 -74.23 16.08
CA PHE A 4 36.29 -73.40 14.88
C PHE A 4 36.52 -71.90 15.21
N LYS A 5 37.69 -71.42 14.75
CA LYS A 5 38.00 -70.15 14.08
C LYS A 5 37.86 -68.80 14.80
N THR A 6 39.03 -68.27 15.15
CA THR A 6 39.40 -66.85 15.09
C THR A 6 38.93 -66.18 13.80
N ILE A 7 38.14 -65.10 13.93
CA ILE A 7 37.85 -64.17 12.83
C ILE A 7 38.42 -62.82 13.24
N SER A 8 39.48 -62.44 12.54
CA SER A 8 40.06 -61.10 12.57
C SER A 8 39.12 -60.15 11.82
N LEU A 9 38.64 -59.10 12.47
CA LEU A 9 37.80 -58.07 11.85
C LEU A 9 38.63 -56.78 11.70
N ILE A 10 39.25 -56.62 10.54
CA ILE A 10 39.72 -55.32 10.04
C ILE A 10 38.45 -54.50 9.74
N ILE A 11 38.13 -53.54 10.59
CA ILE A 11 37.23 -52.43 10.22
C ILE A 11 38.11 -51.35 9.60
N LEU A 12 38.06 -51.31 8.27
CA LEU A 12 38.64 -50.26 7.45
C LEU A 12 37.78 -48.98 7.65
N SER A 13 38.28 -48.02 8.42
CA SER A 13 37.66 -46.72 8.61
C SER A 13 37.80 -45.88 7.34
N VAL A 14 36.79 -45.95 6.46
CA VAL A 14 36.69 -45.05 5.31
C VAL A 14 36.32 -43.66 5.83
N LEU A 15 37.33 -42.80 5.98
CA LEU A 15 37.18 -41.35 6.15
C LEU A 15 36.59 -40.77 4.87
N ILE A 16 35.26 -40.70 4.80
CA ILE A 16 34.56 -39.95 3.76
C ILE A 16 34.76 -38.46 4.08
N SER A 17 35.81 -37.85 3.49
CA SER A 17 35.96 -36.40 3.50
C SER A 17 34.87 -35.81 2.61
N LEU A 18 33.75 -35.41 3.20
CA LEU A 18 32.75 -34.58 2.53
C LEU A 18 33.45 -33.27 2.11
N PRO A 19 33.45 -32.90 0.82
CA PRO A 19 33.96 -31.60 0.42
C PRO A 19 33.08 -30.55 1.11
N LEU A 20 33.67 -29.70 1.95
CA LEU A 20 33.00 -28.50 2.44
C LEU A 20 32.64 -27.67 1.21
N MET A 21 31.39 -27.77 0.76
CA MET A 21 30.79 -26.84 -0.19
C MET A 21 30.97 -25.44 0.39
N ARG A 22 31.91 -24.66 -0.15
CA ARG A 22 32.08 -23.25 0.16
C ARG A 22 30.77 -22.56 -0.21
N GLN A 23 29.87 -22.38 0.76
CA GLN A 23 28.63 -21.63 0.56
C GLN A 23 29.04 -20.26 0.00
N LYS A 24 28.69 -19.99 -1.26
CA LYS A 24 28.92 -18.68 -1.86
C LYS A 24 28.09 -17.69 -1.04
N LYS A 25 28.77 -16.90 -0.21
CA LYS A 25 28.17 -15.90 0.67
C LYS A 25 27.27 -14.99 -0.17
N CYS A 26 25.99 -14.97 0.15
CA CYS A 26 25.02 -14.15 -0.54
C CYS A 26 25.31 -12.68 -0.27
N ARG A 27 25.39 -11.89 -1.33
CA ARG A 27 25.81 -10.49 -1.22
C ARG A 27 24.62 -9.57 -1.02
N VAL A 28 24.74 -8.69 -0.03
CA VAL A 28 23.90 -7.51 0.16
C VAL A 28 24.62 -6.31 -0.48
N MET A 29 23.89 -5.43 -1.15
CA MET A 29 24.45 -4.32 -1.92
C MET A 29 24.47 -3.01 -1.14
N THR A 30 23.56 -2.83 -0.17
CA THR A 30 23.52 -1.67 0.73
C THR A 30 24.72 -1.68 1.67
N THR A 31 25.54 -0.62 1.63
CA THR A 31 26.84 -0.57 2.32
C THR A 31 26.75 -0.86 3.82
N ASN A 32 25.82 -0.22 4.53
CA ASN A 32 25.68 -0.40 5.98
C ASN A 32 25.16 -1.79 6.39
N LEU A 33 24.71 -2.61 5.43
CA LEU A 33 24.17 -3.95 5.64
C LEU A 33 25.14 -5.06 5.17
N LYS A 34 26.38 -4.74 4.77
CA LYS A 34 27.35 -5.67 4.14
C LYS A 34 28.06 -6.66 5.09
N GLY A 35 27.53 -6.94 6.28
CA GLY A 35 28.15 -7.89 7.21
C GLY A 35 27.74 -9.34 6.94
N THR A 36 26.82 -9.89 7.73
CA THR A 36 26.25 -11.23 7.54
C THR A 36 24.87 -11.13 6.90
N TYR A 37 24.47 -12.20 6.21
CA TYR A 37 23.14 -12.31 5.64
C TYR A 37 22.62 -13.73 5.80
N THR A 38 21.40 -13.84 6.30
CA THR A 38 20.67 -15.11 6.44
C THR A 38 19.33 -14.96 5.74
N GLY A 39 19.09 -15.74 4.69
CA GLY A 39 17.84 -15.68 3.94
C GLY A 39 17.96 -16.28 2.55
N ALA A 40 16.92 -16.10 1.76
CA ALA A 40 16.91 -16.59 0.38
C ALA A 40 17.96 -15.86 -0.47
N CYS A 41 18.46 -16.57 -1.48
CA CYS A 41 19.59 -16.14 -2.28
C CYS A 41 19.37 -16.51 -3.74
N GLU A 42 19.52 -15.54 -4.63
CA GLU A 42 19.33 -15.72 -6.06
C GLU A 42 20.53 -15.14 -6.79
N LYS A 43 21.20 -15.97 -7.62
CA LYS A 43 22.39 -15.57 -8.40
C LYS A 43 23.50 -14.93 -7.54
N GLY A 44 23.66 -15.43 -6.31
CA GLY A 44 24.67 -14.94 -5.35
C GLY A 44 24.31 -13.60 -4.68
N LEU A 45 23.09 -13.11 -4.85
CA LEU A 45 22.58 -11.88 -4.24
C LEU A 45 21.45 -12.20 -3.25
N ALA A 46 21.33 -11.41 -2.19
CA ALA A 46 20.18 -11.51 -1.30
C ALA A 46 18.86 -11.31 -2.08
N HIS A 47 17.89 -12.19 -1.84
CA HIS A 47 16.59 -12.20 -2.52
C HIS A 47 15.51 -12.77 -1.59
N GLY A 48 14.26 -12.32 -1.71
CA GLY A 48 13.17 -12.82 -0.89
C GLY A 48 13.32 -12.38 0.57
N LYS A 49 12.75 -13.12 1.52
CA LYS A 49 12.87 -12.79 2.93
C LYS A 49 14.28 -13.10 3.45
N GLY A 50 14.82 -12.21 4.27
CA GLY A 50 16.10 -12.42 4.94
C GLY A 50 16.41 -11.34 5.97
N ILE A 51 17.53 -11.54 6.66
CA ILE A 51 18.09 -10.64 7.66
C ILE A 51 19.52 -10.33 7.23
N ALA A 52 19.85 -9.04 7.11
CA ALA A 52 21.21 -8.57 6.90
C ALA A 52 21.68 -7.82 8.15
N VAL A 53 22.86 -8.16 8.65
CA VAL A 53 23.47 -7.53 9.82
C VAL A 53 24.80 -6.92 9.39
N GLY A 54 24.93 -5.61 9.49
CA GLY A 54 26.17 -4.86 9.23
C GLY A 54 26.38 -3.82 10.32
N THR A 55 26.63 -2.57 9.93
CA THR A 55 26.52 -1.41 10.82
C THR A 55 25.07 -1.18 11.21
N ASP A 56 24.16 -1.34 10.24
CA ASP A 56 22.72 -1.37 10.46
C ASP A 56 22.22 -2.82 10.38
N THR A 57 21.04 -3.09 10.92
CA THR A 57 20.37 -4.40 10.79
C THR A 57 19.06 -4.24 10.04
N TYR A 58 18.88 -4.99 8.96
CA TYR A 58 17.63 -5.00 8.21
C TYR A 58 17.02 -6.39 8.19
N GLU A 59 15.75 -6.49 8.54
CA GLU A 59 14.93 -7.66 8.37
C GLU A 59 13.79 -7.37 7.39
N GLY A 60 13.67 -8.18 6.35
CA GLY A 60 12.57 -8.03 5.42
C GLY A 60 12.84 -8.63 4.06
N SER A 61 12.17 -8.09 3.06
CA SER A 61 12.30 -8.56 1.69
C SER A 61 13.49 -7.93 0.97
N PHE A 62 14.14 -8.71 0.12
CA PHE A 62 15.28 -8.34 -0.71
C PHE A 62 15.00 -8.62 -2.18
N LYS A 63 15.59 -7.81 -3.07
CA LYS A 63 15.63 -8.08 -4.51
C LYS A 63 16.94 -7.61 -5.09
N LYS A 64 17.65 -8.50 -5.79
CA LYS A 64 18.98 -8.23 -6.39
C LYS A 64 19.98 -7.63 -5.38
N GLY A 65 19.94 -8.12 -4.14
CA GLY A 65 20.84 -7.70 -3.07
C GLY A 65 20.45 -6.42 -2.33
N TYR A 66 19.33 -5.78 -2.66
CA TYR A 66 18.85 -4.58 -1.97
C TYR A 66 17.57 -4.85 -1.16
N PRO A 67 17.38 -4.20 0.00
CA PRO A 67 16.08 -4.07 0.64
C PRO A 67 14.98 -3.65 -0.36
N GLN A 68 13.85 -4.34 -0.32
CA GLN A 68 12.76 -4.19 -1.29
C GLN A 68 11.43 -4.66 -0.68
N GLY A 69 10.33 -3.94 -0.91
CA GLY A 69 9.04 -4.32 -0.35
C GLY A 69 8.97 -3.98 1.13
N LYS A 70 8.38 -4.84 1.96
CA LYS A 70 8.27 -4.58 3.40
C LYS A 70 9.52 -5.02 4.17
N GLY A 71 9.92 -4.22 5.14
CA GLY A 71 10.99 -4.56 6.08
C GLY A 71 11.22 -3.50 7.14
N THR A 72 12.00 -3.89 8.15
CA THR A 72 12.39 -3.08 9.30
C THR A 72 13.91 -2.92 9.29
N CYS A 73 14.41 -1.69 9.43
CA CYS A 73 15.83 -1.39 9.59
C CYS A 73 16.07 -0.74 10.95
N HIS A 74 16.93 -1.35 11.74
CA HIS A 74 17.53 -0.78 12.94
C HIS A 74 18.85 -0.12 12.55
N TYR A 75 18.93 1.19 12.73
CA TYR A 75 20.13 1.95 12.41
C TYR A 75 21.09 2.00 13.60
N ALA A 76 22.37 2.21 13.31
CA ALA A 76 23.40 2.31 14.35
C ALA A 76 23.19 3.46 15.36
N ASP A 77 22.45 4.51 14.98
CA ASP A 77 22.08 5.62 15.87
C ASP A 77 20.91 5.29 16.82
N GLY A 78 20.39 4.06 16.77
CA GLY A 78 19.27 3.60 17.57
C GLY A 78 17.89 3.90 16.97
N SER A 79 17.83 4.65 15.86
CA SER A 79 16.57 4.86 15.14
C SER A 79 16.11 3.57 14.45
N VAL A 80 14.80 3.48 14.19
CA VAL A 80 14.17 2.33 13.55
C VAL A 80 13.23 2.82 12.47
N TYR A 81 13.33 2.24 11.28
CA TYR A 81 12.33 2.42 10.22
C TYR A 81 11.63 1.10 9.92
N GLU A 82 10.31 1.09 9.97
CA GLU A 82 9.47 0.00 9.49
C GLU A 82 8.60 0.50 8.34
N GLY A 83 8.68 -0.13 7.16
CA GLY A 83 7.86 0.33 6.04
C GLY A 83 8.17 -0.29 4.70
N ASP A 84 7.79 0.42 3.65
CA ASP A 84 8.15 0.04 2.28
C ASP A 84 9.59 0.47 1.95
N TRP A 85 10.23 -0.36 1.13
CA TRP A 85 11.59 -0.23 0.65
C TRP A 85 11.63 -0.40 -0.86
N LYS A 86 12.50 0.35 -1.52
CA LYS A 86 12.72 0.24 -2.96
C LYS A 86 14.19 0.47 -3.27
N LYS A 87 14.85 -0.55 -3.81
CA LYS A 87 16.28 -0.51 -4.15
C LYS A 87 17.16 -0.02 -2.99
N GLY A 88 16.87 -0.47 -1.77
CA GLY A 88 17.67 -0.16 -0.59
C GLY A 88 17.37 1.17 0.10
N MET A 89 16.39 1.93 -0.39
CA MET A 89 15.94 3.18 0.22
C MET A 89 14.52 3.03 0.78
N ARG A 90 14.23 3.76 1.86
CA ARG A 90 12.87 3.95 2.38
C ARG A 90 11.99 4.54 1.29
N HIS A 91 10.80 3.98 1.13
CA HIS A 91 9.84 4.35 0.10
C HIS A 91 8.41 4.11 0.61
N GLY A 92 7.39 4.51 -0.16
CA GLY A 92 6.01 4.11 0.11
C GLY A 92 5.48 4.58 1.47
N LYS A 93 4.82 3.72 2.23
CA LYS A 93 4.34 4.01 3.58
C LYS A 93 5.34 3.47 4.60
N GLY A 94 5.61 4.21 5.66
CA GLY A 94 6.46 3.75 6.74
C GLY A 94 6.37 4.60 8.00
N GLU A 95 6.83 3.99 9.08
CA GLU A 95 7.00 4.56 10.40
C GLU A 95 8.50 4.69 10.70
N TYR A 96 8.90 5.84 11.22
CA TYR A 96 10.27 6.11 11.64
C TYR A 96 10.29 6.55 13.10
N ALA A 97 10.90 5.74 13.95
CA ALA A 97 11.10 6.00 15.36
C ALA A 97 12.55 6.45 15.59
N PHE A 98 12.74 7.56 16.31
CA PHE A 98 14.05 8.15 16.61
C PHE A 98 13.97 8.97 17.90
N GLN A 99 15.12 9.35 18.47
CA GLN A 99 15.16 10.17 19.69
C GLN A 99 15.44 11.64 19.40
N VAL A 100 14.73 12.53 20.10
CA VAL A 100 14.98 13.98 20.14
C VAL A 100 15.06 14.40 21.60
N ASP A 101 16.22 14.93 22.02
CA ASP A 101 16.49 15.31 23.41
C ASP A 101 16.17 14.19 24.42
N GLY A 102 16.53 12.95 24.07
CA GLY A 102 16.28 11.76 24.90
C GLY A 102 14.81 11.31 24.95
N ARG A 103 13.93 11.89 24.13
CA ARG A 103 12.52 11.48 24.02
C ARG A 103 12.26 10.74 22.73
N ASP A 104 11.54 9.63 22.83
CA ASP A 104 11.10 8.86 21.66
C ASP A 104 10.11 9.69 20.82
N THR A 105 10.41 9.78 19.54
CA THR A 105 9.61 10.48 18.53
C THR A 105 9.30 9.51 17.41
N VAL A 106 8.02 9.41 17.05
CA VAL A 106 7.54 8.53 15.97
C VAL A 106 6.94 9.36 14.86
N THR A 107 7.39 9.13 13.63
CA THR A 107 6.88 9.79 12.42
C THR A 107 6.31 8.76 11.47
N VAL A 108 4.98 8.79 11.28
CA VAL A 108 4.27 7.97 10.30
C VAL A 108 4.01 8.80 9.05
N GLY A 109 4.35 8.26 7.87
CA GLY A 109 4.16 9.01 6.63
C GLY A 109 4.51 8.27 5.36
N ARG A 110 4.59 9.05 4.29
CA ARG A 110 5.08 8.61 2.99
C ARG A 110 6.57 8.90 2.90
N TRP A 111 7.31 7.99 2.28
CA TRP A 111 8.74 8.11 2.04
C TRP A 111 9.03 8.00 0.55
N LYS A 112 10.03 8.76 0.08
CA LYS A 112 10.46 8.70 -1.32
C LYS A 112 11.98 8.85 -1.39
N ASN A 113 12.66 7.72 -1.61
CA ASN A 113 14.13 7.69 -1.76
C ASN A 113 14.81 8.25 -0.51
N ASP A 114 14.45 7.70 0.66
CA ASP A 114 14.93 8.11 1.99
C ASP A 114 14.47 9.48 2.51
N GLU A 115 13.75 10.27 1.71
CA GLU A 115 13.17 11.55 2.15
C GLU A 115 11.73 11.38 2.67
N TYR A 116 11.41 12.06 3.77
CA TYR A 116 10.04 12.15 4.29
C TYR A 116 9.19 13.02 3.36
N ALA A 117 8.17 12.41 2.76
CA ALA A 117 7.29 13.03 1.77
C ALA A 117 5.96 13.53 2.36
N GLY A 118 5.84 13.59 3.69
CA GLY A 118 4.65 14.04 4.41
C GLY A 118 3.81 12.90 5.00
N PRO A 119 2.73 13.24 5.75
CA PRO A 119 1.89 12.26 6.41
C PRO A 119 1.13 11.38 5.40
N ILE A 120 0.72 10.19 5.83
CA ILE A 120 -0.22 9.37 5.05
C ILE A 120 -1.58 10.04 5.15
N THR A 121 -2.00 10.72 4.09
CA THR A 121 -3.40 11.13 3.91
C THR A 121 -4.14 10.01 3.19
N GLU A 122 -4.60 9.00 3.93
CA GLU A 122 -5.66 8.16 3.39
C GLU A 122 -6.88 9.06 3.25
N LYS A 123 -7.29 9.30 2.01
CA LYS A 123 -8.52 10.02 1.77
C LYS A 123 -9.63 9.20 2.42
N PRO A 124 -10.59 9.82 3.14
CA PRO A 124 -11.66 9.06 3.78
C PRO A 124 -12.71 8.57 2.77
N TYR A 125 -12.31 8.48 1.50
CA TYR A 125 -13.08 8.02 0.37
C TYR A 125 -12.16 7.36 -0.65
N GLN A 126 -12.73 6.52 -1.49
CA GLN A 126 -12.10 5.91 -2.65
C GLN A 126 -12.96 6.14 -3.88
N VAL A 127 -12.35 6.40 -5.03
CA VAL A 127 -13.05 6.48 -6.32
C VAL A 127 -12.69 5.22 -7.10
N ASN A 128 -13.69 4.41 -7.42
CA ASN A 128 -13.50 3.07 -7.99
C ASN A 128 -13.59 3.07 -9.52
N LEU A 129 -14.41 3.95 -10.12
CA LEU A 129 -14.54 4.10 -11.57
C LEU A 129 -14.90 5.54 -11.93
N VAL A 130 -14.24 6.07 -12.96
CA VAL A 130 -14.55 7.38 -13.56
C VAL A 130 -14.66 7.21 -15.07
N ARG A 131 -15.83 7.51 -15.64
CA ARG A 131 -16.09 7.55 -17.08
C ARG A 131 -16.98 8.75 -17.39
N GLY A 132 -16.61 9.57 -18.36
CA GLY A 132 -17.43 10.70 -18.81
C GLY A 132 -17.48 11.91 -17.84
N VAL A 133 -16.59 11.96 -16.84
CA VAL A 133 -16.46 13.09 -15.89
C VAL A 133 -15.16 13.82 -16.17
N ASP A 134 -15.23 15.14 -16.44
CA ASP A 134 -14.05 15.99 -16.68
C ASP A 134 -13.24 16.19 -15.40
N ARG A 135 -13.94 16.48 -14.30
CA ARG A 135 -13.37 16.73 -12.99
C ARG A 135 -14.37 16.35 -11.90
N TYR A 136 -13.87 15.90 -10.76
CA TYR A 136 -14.71 15.66 -9.59
C TYR A 136 -14.12 16.27 -8.32
N THR A 137 -14.99 16.53 -7.35
CA THR A 137 -14.63 16.92 -5.98
C THR A 137 -15.34 15.96 -5.02
N ILE A 138 -14.63 15.44 -4.03
CA ILE A 138 -15.23 14.74 -2.88
C ILE A 138 -14.61 15.36 -1.63
N ARG A 139 -15.46 15.90 -0.74
CA ARG A 139 -15.01 16.54 0.50
C ARG A 139 -16.00 16.30 1.65
N LYS A 140 -15.46 16.13 2.85
CA LYS A 140 -16.23 16.19 4.09
C LYS A 140 -16.47 17.66 4.43
N LEU A 141 -17.72 18.01 4.69
CA LEU A 141 -18.13 19.37 5.08
C LEU A 141 -18.10 19.52 6.61
N LYS A 142 -18.61 18.51 7.32
CA LYS A 142 -18.69 18.44 8.79
C LYS A 142 -19.03 17.01 9.22
N GLU A 143 -19.08 16.77 10.52
CA GLU A 143 -19.66 15.53 11.06
C GLU A 143 -21.16 15.43 10.73
N GLY A 144 -21.64 14.21 10.49
CA GLY A 144 -22.99 13.94 10.01
C GLY A 144 -23.09 12.55 9.38
N ASP A 145 -24.13 12.32 8.61
CA ASP A 145 -24.52 11.02 8.06
C ASP A 145 -25.12 11.14 6.65
N ARG A 146 -24.71 12.17 5.91
CA ARG A 146 -25.30 12.54 4.61
C ARG A 146 -24.27 12.58 3.51
N VAL A 147 -24.69 12.25 2.30
CA VAL A 147 -23.88 12.38 1.09
C VAL A 147 -24.67 13.15 0.05
N HIS A 148 -24.24 14.37 -0.25
CA HIS A 148 -24.82 15.24 -1.26
C HIS A 148 -24.04 15.15 -2.57
N ILE A 149 -24.74 15.04 -3.68
CA ILE A 149 -24.21 14.85 -5.01
C ILE A 149 -24.74 15.96 -5.92
N LYS A 150 -23.81 16.71 -6.52
CA LYS A 150 -24.09 17.78 -7.49
C LYS A 150 -23.47 17.42 -8.83
N ILE A 151 -24.23 17.60 -9.90
CA ILE A 151 -23.72 17.46 -11.27
C ILE A 151 -23.73 18.85 -11.89
N LEU A 152 -22.56 19.33 -12.30
CA LEU A 152 -22.36 20.67 -12.81
C LEU A 152 -21.86 20.64 -14.25
N GLN A 153 -22.36 21.57 -15.07
CA GLN A 153 -21.85 21.86 -16.41
C GLN A 153 -21.55 23.36 -16.51
N ASN A 154 -20.34 23.70 -16.96
CA ASN A 154 -19.85 25.08 -17.01
C ASN A 154 -20.00 25.86 -15.68
N GLY A 155 -19.87 25.16 -14.55
CA GLY A 155 -19.98 25.74 -13.21
C GLY A 155 -21.41 25.93 -12.67
N MET A 156 -22.44 25.63 -13.46
CA MET A 156 -23.86 25.68 -13.04
C MET A 156 -24.44 24.26 -12.91
N THR A 157 -25.54 24.10 -12.18
CA THR A 157 -26.27 22.82 -12.11
C THR A 157 -26.62 22.34 -13.51
N ASN A 158 -26.22 21.11 -13.84
CA ASN A 158 -26.51 20.51 -15.13
C ASN A 158 -27.94 19.98 -15.14
N THR A 159 -28.86 20.74 -15.74
CA THR A 159 -30.26 20.35 -15.91
C THR A 159 -30.52 19.54 -17.18
N GLY A 160 -29.51 19.38 -18.05
CA GLY A 160 -29.60 18.67 -19.32
C GLY A 160 -29.11 17.22 -19.25
N ILE A 161 -29.17 16.60 -18.07
CA ILE A 161 -28.84 15.18 -17.90
C ILE A 161 -30.06 14.30 -18.22
N GLU A 162 -29.81 13.19 -18.90
CA GLU A 162 -30.80 12.16 -19.23
C GLU A 162 -30.44 10.85 -18.51
N ASP A 163 -31.40 9.95 -18.34
CA ASP A 163 -31.20 8.61 -17.76
C ASP A 163 -30.44 8.60 -16.42
N PHE A 164 -30.71 9.60 -15.57
CA PHE A 164 -30.03 9.73 -14.29
C PHE A 164 -30.45 8.64 -13.30
N LEU A 165 -29.50 7.79 -12.95
CA LEU A 165 -29.62 6.78 -11.91
C LEU A 165 -28.53 6.99 -10.86
N ILE A 166 -28.95 6.86 -9.60
CA ILE A 166 -28.07 6.89 -8.43
C ILE A 166 -28.45 5.71 -7.54
N PHE A 167 -27.44 4.93 -7.17
CA PHE A 167 -27.59 3.76 -6.32
C PHE A 167 -26.52 3.80 -5.22
N GLY A 168 -26.95 4.21 -4.03
CA GLY A 168 -26.25 4.01 -2.76
C GLY A 168 -26.66 2.69 -2.12
N ASP A 169 -25.73 2.02 -1.46
CA ASP A 169 -25.97 0.74 -0.79
C ASP A 169 -26.61 0.88 0.61
N ARG A 170 -26.66 2.10 1.16
CA ARG A 170 -27.16 2.41 2.50
C ARG A 170 -27.84 3.78 2.55
N GLY A 171 -28.57 4.03 3.65
CA GLY A 171 -29.27 5.28 3.89
C GLY A 171 -30.52 5.45 3.03
N ASN A 172 -31.23 6.56 3.27
CA ASN A 172 -32.44 6.91 2.56
C ASN A 172 -32.11 7.88 1.43
N ARG A 173 -32.54 7.57 0.21
CA ARG A 173 -32.34 8.45 -0.94
C ARG A 173 -33.15 9.73 -0.75
N VAL A 174 -32.49 10.87 -0.96
CA VAL A 174 -33.12 12.20 -0.92
C VAL A 174 -32.86 12.99 -2.18
N ASN A 175 -33.84 13.80 -2.57
CA ASN A 175 -33.70 14.84 -3.58
C ASN A 175 -33.76 16.19 -2.88
N LEU A 176 -32.64 16.91 -2.89
CA LEU A 176 -32.51 18.26 -2.35
C LEU A 176 -32.63 19.26 -3.50
N ASN A 177 -32.97 20.52 -3.21
CA ASN A 177 -32.99 21.57 -4.23
C ASN A 177 -31.60 21.68 -4.89
N ASN A 178 -31.50 21.22 -6.14
CA ASN A 178 -30.28 21.16 -6.96
C ASN A 178 -29.20 20.14 -6.52
N ALA A 179 -29.55 19.11 -5.73
CA ALA A 179 -28.64 18.02 -5.41
C ALA A 179 -29.38 16.70 -5.19
N TYR A 180 -28.69 15.59 -5.45
CA TYR A 180 -29.16 14.24 -5.14
C TYR A 180 -28.39 13.72 -3.94
N GLY A 181 -28.87 12.71 -3.23
CA GLY A 181 -28.07 12.19 -2.12
C GLY A 181 -28.71 11.09 -1.33
N TYR A 182 -28.04 10.82 -0.21
CA TYR A 182 -28.48 9.89 0.82
C TYR A 182 -28.33 10.55 2.19
N GLU A 183 -29.26 10.26 3.09
CA GLU A 183 -29.22 10.65 4.50
C GLU A 183 -29.47 9.43 5.40
N ASN A 184 -29.32 9.59 6.72
CA ASN A 184 -29.48 8.51 7.70
C ASN A 184 -28.57 7.31 7.37
N ILE A 185 -27.31 7.59 7.01
CA ILE A 185 -26.30 6.54 6.76
C ILE A 185 -25.70 6.13 8.11
N GLU A 186 -26.27 5.08 8.70
CA GLU A 186 -25.89 4.61 10.05
C GLU A 186 -24.55 3.85 10.07
N GLU A 187 -24.14 3.25 8.94
CA GLU A 187 -22.94 2.42 8.84
C GLU A 187 -22.07 2.81 7.65
N PHE A 188 -20.75 2.81 7.87
CA PHE A 188 -19.74 3.02 6.84
C PHE A 188 -18.90 1.74 6.68
N PRO A 189 -18.46 1.40 5.45
CA PRO A 189 -18.43 2.27 4.27
C PRO A 189 -19.76 2.41 3.54
N PHE A 190 -20.02 3.60 3.02
CA PHE A 190 -21.10 3.89 2.07
C PHE A 190 -20.58 3.82 0.64
N LYS A 191 -21.20 3.02 -0.22
CA LYS A 191 -20.82 2.87 -1.63
C LYS A 191 -21.92 3.43 -2.52
N CYS A 192 -21.53 4.17 -3.54
CA CYS A 192 -22.49 4.77 -4.47
C CYS A 192 -22.02 4.65 -5.92
N LYS A 193 -22.98 4.34 -6.80
CA LYS A 193 -22.84 4.36 -8.26
C LYS A 193 -23.79 5.39 -8.84
N ILE A 194 -23.25 6.27 -9.68
CA ILE A 194 -23.98 7.29 -10.42
C ILE A 194 -23.82 7.01 -11.91
N THR A 195 -24.93 6.99 -12.64
CA THR A 195 -24.94 6.92 -14.11
C THR A 195 -25.91 7.92 -14.70
N TYR A 196 -25.53 8.55 -15.81
CA TYR A 196 -26.41 9.43 -16.59
C TYR A 196 -25.82 9.65 -17.98
N ILE A 197 -26.62 10.18 -18.89
CA ILE A 197 -26.19 10.66 -20.19
C ILE A 197 -26.11 12.19 -20.13
N THR A 198 -25.04 12.76 -20.67
CA THR A 198 -24.89 14.21 -20.82
C THR A 198 -24.33 14.58 -22.17
N GLN A 199 -24.63 15.80 -22.62
CA GLN A 199 -24.05 16.35 -23.84
C GLN A 199 -22.65 16.91 -23.56
N ASN A 200 -21.75 16.77 -24.53
CA ASN A 200 -20.48 17.50 -24.51
C ASN A 200 -20.73 19.03 -24.49
N LYS A 201 -19.70 19.81 -24.14
CA LYS A 201 -19.82 21.28 -24.03
C LYS A 201 -20.35 21.97 -25.30
N LEU A 202 -20.10 21.37 -26.47
CA LEU A 202 -20.57 21.88 -27.76
C LEU A 202 -21.99 21.41 -28.14
N ARG A 203 -22.62 20.57 -27.32
CA ARG A 203 -23.94 19.95 -27.55
C ARG A 203 -24.08 19.17 -28.86
N THR A 204 -22.96 18.66 -29.37
CA THR A 204 -22.88 17.91 -30.63
C THR A 204 -22.87 16.40 -30.43
N ALA A 205 -22.55 15.92 -29.22
CA ALA A 205 -22.50 14.49 -28.91
C ALA A 205 -23.01 14.23 -27.49
N LYS A 206 -23.65 13.06 -27.30
CA LYS A 206 -24.05 12.54 -25.99
C LYS A 206 -23.02 11.51 -25.52
N ASN A 207 -22.70 11.56 -24.23
CA ASN A 207 -21.75 10.66 -23.59
C ASN A 207 -22.39 10.03 -22.36
N GLU A 208 -22.13 8.74 -22.18
CA GLU A 208 -22.45 8.03 -20.94
C GLU A 208 -21.44 8.40 -19.84
N VAL A 209 -21.97 8.72 -18.67
CA VAL A 209 -21.22 8.94 -17.45
C VAL A 209 -21.42 7.78 -16.49
N ILE A 210 -20.31 7.28 -15.94
CA ILE A 210 -20.31 6.29 -14.85
C ILE A 210 -19.32 6.77 -13.79
N PHE A 211 -19.80 6.97 -12.58
CA PHE A 211 -18.96 7.35 -11.44
C PHE A 211 -19.27 6.45 -10.25
N THR A 212 -18.27 5.75 -9.73
CA THR A 212 -18.42 4.92 -8.51
C THR A 212 -17.43 5.34 -7.45
N PHE A 213 -17.91 5.45 -6.22
CA PHE A 213 -17.09 5.84 -5.07
C PHE A 213 -17.55 5.15 -3.79
N THR A 214 -16.65 5.14 -2.82
CA THR A 214 -16.86 4.67 -1.46
C THR A 214 -16.48 5.79 -0.50
N ILE A 215 -17.30 6.09 0.50
CA ILE A 215 -16.94 6.92 1.65
C ILE A 215 -16.73 5.98 2.83
N ASN A 216 -15.60 6.11 3.53
CA ASN A 216 -15.16 5.16 4.56
C ASN A 216 -15.43 5.63 5.99
N GLU A 217 -15.85 6.87 6.19
CA GLU A 217 -16.12 7.42 7.51
C GLU A 217 -17.42 8.24 7.55
N PRO A 218 -18.07 8.35 8.73
CA PRO A 218 -19.19 9.25 8.95
C PRO A 218 -18.89 10.69 8.59
N GLY A 219 -19.89 11.39 8.09
CA GLY A 219 -19.82 12.81 7.78
C GLY A 219 -20.98 13.30 6.93
N ASP A 220 -21.14 14.61 6.89
CA ASP A 220 -21.81 15.28 5.78
C ASP A 220 -20.80 15.46 4.65
N TRP A 221 -21.00 14.74 3.57
CA TRP A 221 -20.11 14.71 2.41
C TRP A 221 -20.72 15.43 1.22
N GLU A 222 -19.87 16.07 0.42
CA GLU A 222 -20.24 16.63 -0.87
C GLU A 222 -19.40 16.00 -1.98
N VAL A 223 -20.10 15.49 -2.99
CA VAL A 223 -19.57 14.94 -4.23
C VAL A 223 -20.03 15.83 -5.37
N ILE A 224 -19.09 16.41 -6.12
CA ILE A 224 -19.40 17.27 -7.26
C ILE A 224 -18.78 16.63 -8.50
N LEU A 225 -19.61 16.39 -9.52
CA LEU A 225 -19.18 15.92 -10.83
C LEU A 225 -19.27 17.09 -11.82
N HIS A 226 -18.21 17.30 -12.60
CA HIS A 226 -18.17 18.30 -13.66
C HIS A 226 -18.14 17.62 -15.03
N ASN A 227 -19.00 18.09 -15.94
CA ASN A 227 -19.01 17.73 -17.36
C ASN A 227 -18.89 18.97 -18.25
#